data_AF-A0AAW9HMI3-F1
#
_entry.id   AF-A0AAW9HMI3-F1
#
_cell.length_a   1.000
_cell.length_b   1.000
_cell.length_c   1.000
_cell.angle_alpha   90.00
_cell.angle_beta   90.00
_cell.angle_gamma   90.00
#
_symmetry.space_group_name_H-M   'P 1'
#
loop_
_entity.id
_entity.type
_entity.pdbx_description
1 polymer ?
#
loop_
_entity_poly.entity_id
_entity_poly.type
_entity_poly.pdbx_seq_one_letter_code
_entity_poly.pdbx_strand_id
1 'polypeptide(L)'
;MDLKKQHCATQGKAEPRKILFAPKEGSDIIFPADSSILFQGCFNAEIYFPPYGINTSGVTNMRGMFAQTHRANPEVSNWDVSNCTNFTQMFWEAGANPDVSRWKPNTKANFRWMFRDAENITIIDISNWTFDEAGTYQNSKKAEFAFWTRGRTVFRLKGKQFAQLQSQTRGIGFQDIRYEVVEEANPSGEENIILTGIQGRDLNYLFSIRSDFSKYQDDAIYLIRRVCQVVCV
;
A
#
# COMPACT_ATOMS: atom_id res chain seq x y z
N MET A 1 15.63 22.39 8.32
CA MET A 1 14.46 22.32 9.20
C MET A 1 14.66 21.12 10.11
N ASP A 2 14.54 21.25 11.42
CA ASP A 2 14.69 20.10 12.32
C ASP A 2 13.39 19.29 12.34
N LEU A 3 13.35 18.23 11.54
CA LEU A 3 12.19 17.38 11.37
C LEU A 3 11.78 16.67 12.67
N LYS A 4 12.73 16.45 13.59
CA LYS A 4 12.44 15.79 14.88
C LYS A 4 11.59 16.65 15.82
N LYS A 5 11.45 17.95 15.55
CA LYS A 5 10.61 18.88 16.32
C LYS A 5 9.18 18.99 15.79
N GLN A 6 8.83 18.29 14.70
CA GLN A 6 7.49 18.34 14.10
C GLN A 6 6.46 17.40 14.74
N HIS A 7 6.83 16.76 15.85
CA HIS A 7 5.93 15.89 16.58
C HIS A 7 4.76 16.68 17.21
N CYS A 8 3.53 16.32 16.85
CA CYS A 8 2.32 17.01 17.32
C CYS A 8 1.85 16.60 18.72
N ALA A 9 2.59 15.78 19.48
CA ALA A 9 2.23 15.49 20.87
C ALA A 9 2.39 16.75 21.73
N THR A 10 1.35 17.57 21.75
CA THR A 10 1.30 18.79 22.51
C THR A 10 0.90 18.46 23.94
N GLN A 11 1.82 18.68 24.89
CA GLN A 11 1.53 18.74 26.33
C GLN A 11 0.64 19.96 26.64
N GLY A 12 -0.63 19.93 26.20
CA GLY A 12 -1.61 21.00 26.43
C GLY A 12 -1.50 22.24 25.53
N LYS A 13 -0.75 22.19 24.42
CA LYS A 13 -0.73 23.25 23.39
C LYS A 13 -1.71 22.94 22.25
N ALA A 14 -2.22 23.96 21.57
CA ALA A 14 -3.04 23.74 20.39
C ALA A 14 -2.19 23.14 19.26
N GLU A 15 -2.68 22.06 18.65
CA GLU A 15 -2.04 21.44 17.49
C GLU A 15 -2.05 22.38 16.27
N PRO A 16 -0.98 22.38 15.45
CA PRO A 16 -0.94 23.18 14.23
C PRO A 16 -2.00 22.67 13.23
N ARG A 17 -2.82 23.59 12.70
CA ARG A 17 -3.84 23.26 11.70
C ARG A 17 -3.24 22.85 10.34
N LYS A 18 -2.05 23.37 10.00
CA LYS A 18 -1.33 23.08 8.75
C LYS A 18 0.16 22.94 9.00
N ILE A 19 0.78 21.94 8.38
CA ILE A 19 2.22 21.72 8.35
C ILE A 19 2.66 21.76 6.89
N LEU A 20 3.50 22.74 6.55
CA LEU A 20 3.95 23.00 5.18
C LEU A 20 5.45 22.69 5.06
N PHE A 21 5.78 21.80 4.14
CA PHE A 21 7.17 21.55 3.74
C PHE A 21 7.51 22.37 2.51
N ALA A 22 8.56 23.18 2.62
CA ALA A 22 9.08 24.00 1.52
C ALA A 22 10.61 23.90 1.52
N PRO A 23 11.21 23.06 0.65
CA PRO A 23 12.65 23.05 0.46
C PRO A 23 13.12 24.41 -0.02
N LYS A 24 14.34 24.82 0.35
CA LYS A 24 14.96 25.99 -0.28
C LYS A 24 15.32 25.61 -1.71
N GLU A 25 15.32 26.59 -2.60
CA GLU A 25 15.73 26.40 -3.99
C GLU A 25 17.12 25.73 -4.06
N GLY A 26 17.24 24.69 -4.88
CA GLY A 26 18.46 23.90 -5.03
C GLY A 26 18.80 22.99 -3.83
N SER A 27 17.88 22.74 -2.90
CA SER A 27 18.11 21.87 -1.75
C SER A 27 16.96 20.90 -1.50
N ASP A 28 17.27 19.77 -0.86
CA ASP A 28 16.29 18.80 -0.40
C ASP A 28 16.04 18.91 1.11
N ILE A 29 14.81 18.61 1.52
CA ILE A 29 14.49 18.26 2.90
C ILE A 29 14.81 16.77 3.07
N ILE A 30 15.90 16.49 3.78
CA ILE A 30 16.37 15.13 4.04
C ILE A 30 15.68 14.59 5.29
N PHE A 31 14.95 13.49 5.13
CA PHE A 31 14.31 12.81 6.26
C PHE A 31 15.35 12.03 7.09
N PRO A 32 15.26 12.02 8.43
CA PRO A 32 16.19 11.24 9.25
C PRO A 32 16.07 9.74 8.99
N ALA A 33 17.17 8.99 9.14
CA ALA A 33 17.16 7.53 9.00
C ALA A 33 16.04 6.86 9.82
N ASP A 34 15.84 7.34 11.05
CA ASP A 34 14.66 7.06 11.85
C ASP A 34 13.68 8.23 11.77
N SER A 35 12.66 8.06 10.92
CA SER A 35 11.54 8.98 10.80
C SER A 35 10.26 8.39 11.39
N SER A 36 10.39 7.44 12.31
CA SER A 36 9.24 6.92 13.04
C SER A 36 8.52 8.04 13.79
N ILE A 37 7.20 7.92 13.88
CA ILE A 37 6.29 8.78 14.66
C ILE A 37 6.41 10.29 14.40
N LEU A 38 7.03 10.71 13.29
CA LEU A 38 7.34 12.11 13.00
C LEU A 38 6.08 13.00 13.04
N PHE A 39 4.96 12.48 12.54
CA PHE A 39 3.66 13.14 12.53
C PHE A 39 2.58 12.37 13.28
N GLN A 40 2.97 11.39 14.10
CA GLN A 40 2.00 10.66 14.90
C GLN A 40 1.25 11.62 15.82
N GLY A 41 -0.06 11.45 15.92
CA GLY A 41 -0.92 12.25 16.79
C GLY A 41 -1.15 13.68 16.30
N CYS A 42 -0.77 14.02 15.05
CA CYS A 42 -1.24 15.24 14.40
C CYS A 42 -2.70 15.08 13.94
N PHE A 43 -3.64 14.89 14.87
CA PHE A 43 -5.02 14.48 14.56
C PHE A 43 -5.74 15.49 13.66
N ASN A 44 -5.46 16.79 13.84
CA ASN A 44 -6.10 17.88 13.11
C ASN A 44 -5.20 18.63 12.12
N ALA A 45 -3.97 18.17 11.89
CA ALA A 45 -3.05 18.85 10.99
C ALA A 45 -3.25 18.39 9.53
N GLU A 46 -3.36 19.36 8.62
CA GLU A 46 -3.18 19.11 7.18
C GLU A 46 -1.67 19.15 6.87
N ILE A 47 -1.10 18.03 6.41
CA ILE A 47 0.33 17.90 6.11
C ILE A 47 0.54 17.98 4.61
N TYR A 48 1.32 18.96 4.15
CA TYR A 48 1.58 19.20 2.74
C TYR A 48 3.06 18.99 2.42
N PHE A 49 3.32 17.99 1.58
CA PHE A 49 4.63 17.79 0.95
C PHE A 49 4.63 18.39 -0.46
N PRO A 50 5.72 19.05 -0.86
CA PRO A 50 5.92 19.45 -2.24
C PRO A 50 6.18 18.20 -3.10
N PRO A 51 5.86 18.25 -4.41
CA PRO A 51 6.09 17.11 -5.32
C PRO A 51 7.58 16.83 -5.58
N TYR A 52 8.47 17.74 -5.16
CA TYR A 52 9.92 17.65 -5.29
C TYR A 52 10.62 18.13 -4.00
N GLY A 53 11.91 17.81 -3.87
CA GLY A 53 12.76 18.30 -2.78
C GLY A 53 12.48 17.66 -1.41
N ILE A 54 11.83 16.49 -1.40
CA ILE A 54 11.79 15.58 -0.25
C ILE A 54 12.70 14.40 -0.57
N ASN A 55 13.68 14.13 0.30
CA ASN A 55 14.62 13.03 0.13
C ASN A 55 14.45 12.01 1.26
N THR A 56 13.89 10.86 0.92
CA THR A 56 13.66 9.72 1.83
C THR A 56 14.60 8.54 1.57
N SER A 57 15.53 8.65 0.62
CA SER A 57 16.41 7.53 0.21
C SER A 57 17.27 6.99 1.35
N GLY A 58 17.58 7.80 2.37
CA GLY A 58 18.30 7.40 3.57
C GLY A 58 17.43 6.85 4.72
N VAL A 59 16.11 6.82 4.58
CA VAL A 59 15.18 6.43 5.65
C VAL A 59 15.11 4.91 5.77
N THR A 60 15.36 4.38 6.98
CA THR A 60 15.31 2.95 7.28
C THR A 60 14.09 2.55 8.12
N ASN A 61 13.48 3.51 8.82
CA ASN A 61 12.32 3.32 9.70
C ASN A 61 11.27 4.43 9.51
N MET A 62 10.06 4.05 9.08
CA MET A 62 8.88 4.91 8.94
C MET A 62 7.72 4.46 9.84
N ARG A 63 8.00 3.67 10.89
CA ARG A 63 6.99 3.15 11.82
C ARG A 63 6.10 4.27 12.34
N GLY A 64 4.79 4.13 12.16
CA GLY A 64 3.79 5.04 12.71
C GLY A 64 3.92 6.50 12.28
N MET A 65 4.65 6.80 11.21
CA MET A 65 4.97 8.18 10.81
C MET A 65 3.73 9.06 10.69
N PHE A 66 2.62 8.54 10.16
CA PHE A 66 1.33 9.23 10.00
C PHE A 66 0.21 8.57 10.81
N ALA A 67 0.54 7.76 11.81
CA ALA A 67 -0.48 7.09 12.62
C ALA A 67 -1.41 8.10 13.28
N GLN A 68 -2.73 7.84 13.17
CA GLN A 68 -3.81 8.64 13.74
C GLN A 68 -3.87 10.09 13.24
N THR A 69 -3.43 10.35 12.01
CA THR A 69 -3.54 11.68 11.38
C THR A 69 -4.86 11.79 10.61
N HIS A 70 -5.96 12.05 11.32
CA HIS A 70 -7.32 12.00 10.74
C HIS A 70 -7.61 13.03 9.62
N ARG A 71 -6.81 14.11 9.53
CA ARG A 71 -6.94 15.14 8.48
C ARG A 71 -5.76 15.18 7.50
N ALA A 72 -4.75 14.34 7.69
CA ALA A 72 -3.58 14.37 6.81
C ALA A 72 -3.81 13.48 5.58
N ASN A 73 -3.52 14.04 4.41
CA ASN A 73 -3.41 13.30 3.16
C ASN A 73 -2.04 13.58 2.52
N PRO A 74 -0.97 12.99 3.04
CA PRO A 74 0.38 13.31 2.62
C PRO A 74 0.63 12.85 1.17
N GLU A 75 1.23 13.73 0.36
CA GLU A 75 1.77 13.35 -0.94
C GLU A 75 3.06 12.55 -0.74
N VAL A 76 3.02 11.27 -1.12
CA VAL A 76 4.12 10.31 -0.90
C VAL A 76 4.51 9.56 -2.18
N SER A 77 3.91 9.87 -3.33
CA SER A 77 4.08 9.10 -4.57
C SER A 77 5.54 9.01 -5.04
N ASN A 78 6.34 10.04 -4.73
CA ASN A 78 7.72 10.18 -5.19
C ASN A 78 8.76 9.79 -4.13
N TRP A 79 8.34 9.22 -3.00
CA TRP A 79 9.28 8.81 -1.95
C TRP A 79 10.10 7.61 -2.39
N ASP A 80 11.43 7.71 -2.23
CA ASP A 80 12.30 6.55 -2.30
C ASP A 80 12.22 5.79 -0.96
N VAL A 81 11.71 4.57 -1.04
CA VAL A 81 11.45 3.69 0.11
C VAL A 81 12.28 2.40 0.05
N SER A 82 13.24 2.32 -0.87
CA SER A 82 14.02 1.10 -1.17
C SER A 82 14.90 0.63 -0.01
N ASN A 83 15.33 1.56 0.86
CA ASN A 83 16.13 1.28 2.05
C ASN A 83 15.30 1.09 3.33
N CYS A 84 14.00 1.38 3.29
CA CYS A 84 13.15 1.29 4.48
C CYS A 84 12.73 -0.15 4.75
N THR A 85 12.91 -0.61 5.99
CA THR A 85 12.58 -1.98 6.41
C THR A 85 11.40 -2.03 7.37
N ASN A 86 10.89 -0.89 7.82
CA ASN A 86 9.81 -0.83 8.81
C ASN A 86 8.78 0.25 8.50
N PHE A 87 7.59 -0.19 8.08
CA PHE A 87 6.40 0.61 7.80
C PHE A 87 5.26 0.29 8.79
N THR A 88 5.58 -0.41 9.88
CA THR A 88 4.59 -0.85 10.87
C THR A 88 3.72 0.33 11.28
N GLN A 89 2.40 0.21 11.13
CA GLN A 89 1.41 1.23 11.50
C GLN A 89 1.56 2.59 10.81
N MET A 90 2.30 2.73 9.71
CA MET A 90 2.61 4.04 9.11
C MET A 90 1.36 4.92 8.88
N PHE A 91 0.26 4.34 8.41
CA PHE A 91 -1.04 5.00 8.19
C PHE A 91 -2.16 4.40 9.05
N TRP A 92 -1.83 3.77 10.19
CA TRP A 92 -2.84 3.19 11.07
C TRP A 92 -3.80 4.27 11.57
N GLU A 93 -5.12 4.06 11.38
CA GLU A 93 -6.18 5.03 11.72
C GLU A 93 -6.00 6.43 11.10
N ALA A 94 -5.24 6.54 10.01
CA ALA A 94 -5.04 7.82 9.31
C ALA A 94 -6.22 8.15 8.39
N GLY A 95 -6.54 9.44 8.26
CA GLY A 95 -7.46 9.96 7.24
C GLY A 95 -6.81 10.15 5.87
N ALA A 96 -5.81 9.32 5.54
CA ALA A 96 -4.99 9.45 4.34
C ALA A 96 -5.49 8.56 3.19
N ASN A 97 -5.17 8.95 1.95
CA ASN A 97 -5.31 8.14 0.74
C ASN A 97 -4.00 8.19 -0.06
N PRO A 98 -2.91 7.56 0.45
CA PRO A 98 -1.59 7.69 -0.14
C PRO A 98 -1.47 6.94 -1.47
N ASP A 99 -0.90 7.59 -2.49
CA ASP A 99 -0.46 6.90 -3.71
C ASP A 99 0.88 6.21 -3.46
N VAL A 100 0.86 4.88 -3.44
CA VAL A 100 2.05 4.02 -3.27
C VAL A 100 2.39 3.24 -4.53
N SER A 101 1.78 3.56 -5.67
CA SER A 101 1.90 2.82 -6.93
C SER A 101 3.33 2.80 -7.47
N ARG A 102 4.13 3.83 -7.19
CA ARG A 102 5.52 3.97 -7.66
C ARG A 102 6.54 3.38 -6.68
N TRP A 103 6.13 2.99 -5.49
CA TRP A 103 7.03 2.52 -4.46
C TRP A 103 7.66 1.18 -4.85
N LYS A 104 8.96 1.06 -4.54
CA LYS A 104 9.74 -0.17 -4.64
C LYS A 104 10.36 -0.46 -3.27
N PRO A 105 9.56 -0.94 -2.30
CA PRO A 105 10.05 -1.12 -0.94
C PRO A 105 11.11 -2.23 -0.87
N ASN A 106 11.90 -2.20 0.20
CA ASN A 106 12.82 -3.28 0.51
C ASN A 106 12.07 -4.62 0.61
N THR A 107 12.59 -5.68 0.00
CA THR A 107 11.91 -6.98 -0.01
C THR A 107 11.74 -7.59 1.39
N LYS A 108 12.58 -7.17 2.35
CA LYS A 108 12.53 -7.56 3.77
C LYS A 108 11.65 -6.64 4.62
N ALA A 109 10.98 -5.66 4.02
CA ALA A 109 10.20 -4.68 4.76
C ALA A 109 9.02 -5.29 5.54
N ASN A 110 8.73 -4.68 6.69
CA ASN A 110 7.60 -5.03 7.53
C ASN A 110 6.48 -3.99 7.39
N PHE A 111 5.29 -4.43 6.96
CA PHE A 111 4.12 -3.58 6.72
C PHE A 111 2.99 -3.78 7.75
N ARG A 112 3.26 -4.43 8.88
CA ARG A 112 2.21 -4.78 9.86
C ARG A 112 1.34 -3.58 10.24
N TRP A 113 0.02 -3.74 10.08
CA TRP A 113 -0.99 -2.69 10.38
C TRP A 113 -0.81 -1.37 9.61
N MET A 114 -0.02 -1.35 8.52
CA MET A 114 0.28 -0.11 7.80
C MET A 114 -0.96 0.69 7.42
N PHE A 115 -2.02 0.04 6.89
CA PHE A 115 -3.26 0.68 6.46
C PHE A 115 -4.47 0.27 7.29
N ARG A 116 -4.27 -0.38 8.45
CA ARG A 116 -5.38 -0.84 9.29
C ARG A 116 -6.22 0.36 9.72
N ASP A 117 -7.53 0.27 9.51
CA ASP A 117 -8.51 1.31 9.86
C ASP A 117 -8.25 2.70 9.24
N ALA A 118 -7.43 2.79 8.18
CA ALA A 118 -7.25 4.04 7.44
C ALA A 118 -8.55 4.40 6.67
N GLU A 119 -9.10 5.57 6.93
CA GLU A 119 -10.52 5.86 6.66
C GLU A 119 -10.83 6.20 5.20
N ASN A 120 -9.87 6.84 4.52
CA ASN A 120 -10.07 7.43 3.18
C ASN A 120 -9.45 6.60 2.05
N ILE A 121 -8.85 5.46 2.37
CA ILE A 121 -8.16 4.62 1.38
C ILE A 121 -9.17 3.90 0.49
N THR A 122 -9.13 4.20 -0.81
CA THR A 122 -10.01 3.59 -1.82
C THR A 122 -9.30 2.53 -2.64
N ILE A 123 -8.08 2.82 -3.10
CA ILE A 123 -7.25 1.90 -3.90
C ILE A 123 -5.85 1.89 -3.30
N ILE A 124 -5.27 0.69 -3.18
CA ILE A 124 -3.86 0.49 -2.85
C ILE A 124 -3.22 -0.31 -3.98
N ASP A 125 -2.40 0.38 -4.79
CA ASP A 125 -1.67 -0.23 -5.90
C ASP A 125 -0.28 -0.66 -5.44
N ILE A 126 -0.09 -1.97 -5.36
CA ILE A 126 1.17 -2.62 -4.97
C ILE A 126 1.79 -3.38 -6.14
N SER A 127 1.34 -3.13 -7.38
CA SER A 127 1.81 -3.86 -8.58
C SER A 127 3.33 -3.77 -8.79
N ASN A 128 3.98 -2.72 -8.26
CA ASN A 128 5.42 -2.51 -8.30
C ASN A 128 6.18 -3.04 -7.07
N TRP A 129 5.50 -3.59 -6.07
CA TRP A 129 6.13 -4.10 -4.85
C TRP A 129 6.67 -5.52 -5.09
N THR A 130 7.89 -5.77 -4.64
CA THR A 130 8.50 -7.10 -4.69
C THR A 130 8.56 -7.70 -3.30
N PHE A 131 8.04 -8.92 -3.16
CA PHE A 131 8.09 -9.72 -1.95
C PHE A 131 9.03 -10.91 -2.26
N ASP A 132 10.12 -11.06 -1.50
CA ASP A 132 11.30 -11.95 -1.68
C ASP A 132 11.22 -13.14 -2.70
N GLU A 133 12.28 -13.37 -3.48
CA GLU A 133 12.45 -14.50 -4.41
C GLU A 133 12.57 -15.88 -3.73
N ALA A 134 12.85 -15.93 -2.43
CA ALA A 134 13.22 -17.16 -1.73
C ALA A 134 12.05 -17.89 -1.04
N GLY A 135 10.79 -17.66 -1.41
CA GLY A 135 9.64 -18.44 -0.95
C GLY A 135 9.42 -18.53 0.57
N THR A 136 10.25 -17.87 1.38
CA THR A 136 10.13 -17.79 2.83
C THR A 136 9.33 -16.54 3.16
N TYR A 137 8.03 -16.62 2.89
CA TYR A 137 7.01 -15.74 3.45
C TYR A 137 6.89 -15.94 4.99
N GLN A 138 8.01 -15.90 5.73
CA GLN A 138 8.04 -15.76 7.20
C GLN A 138 7.42 -14.43 7.65
N ASN A 139 7.08 -13.55 6.70
CA ASN A 139 6.30 -12.33 6.88
C ASN A 139 4.80 -12.47 6.55
N SER A 140 4.27 -13.66 6.25
CA SER A 140 2.83 -13.86 6.00
C SER A 140 1.96 -13.40 7.18
N LYS A 141 2.42 -13.58 8.43
CA LYS A 141 1.79 -12.99 9.64
C LYS A 141 2.02 -11.47 9.82
N LYS A 142 2.92 -10.87 9.05
CA LYS A 142 3.24 -9.43 9.09
C LYS A 142 2.46 -8.63 8.04
N ALA A 143 2.14 -9.23 6.88
CA ALA A 143 1.23 -8.65 5.88
C ALA A 143 -0.26 -8.88 6.20
N GLU A 144 -0.60 -9.96 6.93
CA GLU A 144 -1.96 -10.36 7.42
C GLU A 144 -2.78 -9.20 8.01
N PHE A 145 -2.09 -8.17 8.49
CA PHE A 145 -2.63 -7.06 9.25
C PHE A 145 -2.49 -5.71 8.57
N ALA A 146 -1.64 -5.61 7.55
CA ALA A 146 -1.38 -4.37 6.83
C ALA A 146 -2.65 -3.83 6.16
N PHE A 147 -3.57 -4.73 5.81
CA PHE A 147 -4.62 -4.51 4.80
C PHE A 147 -6.04 -4.64 5.34
N TRP A 148 -6.21 -4.65 6.67
CA TRP A 148 -7.54 -4.70 7.26
C TRP A 148 -8.23 -3.33 7.17
N THR A 149 -8.85 -3.06 6.02
CA THR A 149 -9.57 -1.81 5.73
C THR A 149 -11.10 -1.99 5.77
N ARG A 150 -11.57 -3.08 6.38
CA ARG A 150 -13.00 -3.43 6.53
C ARG A 150 -13.77 -3.47 5.20
N GLY A 151 -13.10 -3.94 4.15
CA GLY A 151 -13.66 -4.13 2.81
C GLY A 151 -13.94 -2.87 1.99
N ARG A 152 -13.34 -1.75 2.38
CA ARG A 152 -13.47 -0.45 1.69
C ARG A 152 -12.43 -0.24 0.58
N THR A 153 -11.35 -1.02 0.59
CA THR A 153 -10.20 -0.80 -0.29
C THR A 153 -10.08 -1.87 -1.37
N VAL A 154 -9.78 -1.44 -2.59
CA VAL A 154 -9.38 -2.30 -3.70
C VAL A 154 -7.86 -2.41 -3.73
N PHE A 155 -7.32 -3.62 -3.69
CA PHE A 155 -5.89 -3.87 -3.85
C PHE A 155 -5.57 -4.17 -5.29
N ARG A 156 -4.74 -3.33 -5.91
CA ARG A 156 -4.26 -3.57 -7.26
C ARG A 156 -2.90 -4.26 -7.21
N LEU A 157 -2.78 -5.40 -7.86
CA LEU A 157 -1.60 -6.27 -7.80
C LEU A 157 -1.45 -7.12 -9.06
N LYS A 158 -0.26 -7.66 -9.32
CA LYS A 158 0.07 -8.53 -10.45
C LYS A 158 -0.35 -9.98 -10.20
N GLY A 159 -0.62 -10.76 -11.25
CA GLY A 159 -1.07 -12.15 -11.12
C GLY A 159 -0.14 -13.05 -10.29
N LYS A 160 1.19 -12.87 -10.41
CA LYS A 160 2.17 -13.56 -9.56
C LYS A 160 2.01 -13.23 -8.07
N GLN A 161 1.73 -11.97 -7.74
CA GLN A 161 1.49 -11.53 -6.36
C GLN A 161 0.19 -12.14 -5.83
N PHE A 162 -0.85 -12.21 -6.66
CA PHE A 162 -2.14 -12.81 -6.30
C PHE A 162 -1.99 -14.29 -5.96
N ALA A 163 -1.35 -15.07 -6.85
CA ALA A 163 -1.14 -16.50 -6.65
C ALA A 163 -0.32 -16.80 -5.38
N GLN A 164 0.68 -15.97 -5.09
CA GLN A 164 1.47 -16.08 -3.85
C GLN A 164 0.62 -15.85 -2.61
N LEU A 165 -0.21 -14.79 -2.60
CA LEU A 165 -1.15 -14.50 -1.52
C LEU A 165 -2.08 -15.69 -1.29
N GLN A 166 -2.70 -16.24 -2.34
CA GLN A 166 -3.63 -17.37 -2.23
C GLN A 166 -3.03 -18.63 -1.60
N SER A 167 -1.77 -18.96 -1.92
CA SER A 167 -1.12 -20.19 -1.44
C SER A 167 -0.93 -20.26 0.08
N GLN A 168 -0.94 -19.09 0.75
CA GLN A 168 -0.60 -18.96 2.17
C GLN A 168 -1.80 -18.61 3.07
N THR A 169 -2.99 -18.35 2.50
CA THR A 169 -4.19 -17.91 3.25
C THR A 169 -5.09 -19.03 3.74
N ARG A 170 -4.60 -20.29 3.81
CA ARG A 170 -5.36 -21.40 4.44
C ARG A 170 -5.59 -21.09 5.92
N GLY A 171 -6.72 -20.45 6.24
CA GLY A 171 -7.20 -20.18 7.59
C GLY A 171 -7.24 -18.72 8.06
N ILE A 172 -7.10 -17.72 7.18
CA ILE A 172 -6.95 -16.32 7.61
C ILE A 172 -8.04 -15.41 7.01
N GLY A 173 -8.63 -14.56 7.86
CA GLY A 173 -9.79 -13.71 7.61
C GLY A 173 -9.59 -12.56 6.63
N PHE A 174 -9.33 -12.87 5.36
CA PHE A 174 -9.50 -11.95 4.22
C PHE A 174 -10.99 -11.76 3.89
N GLN A 175 -11.83 -11.56 4.90
CA GLN A 175 -13.24 -11.26 4.69
C GLN A 175 -13.32 -9.84 4.11
N ASP A 176 -14.02 -9.70 2.98
CA ASP A 176 -14.36 -8.44 2.31
C ASP A 176 -13.22 -7.70 1.60
N ILE A 177 -12.04 -8.29 1.40
CA ILE A 177 -10.99 -7.64 0.60
C ILE A 177 -11.35 -7.68 -0.88
N ARG A 178 -11.37 -6.50 -1.50
CA ARG A 178 -11.54 -6.34 -2.95
C ARG A 178 -10.16 -6.28 -3.59
N TYR A 179 -9.98 -6.97 -4.71
CA TYR A 179 -8.72 -6.92 -5.46
C TYR A 179 -8.97 -6.67 -6.94
N GLU A 180 -7.96 -6.09 -7.57
CA GLU A 180 -7.84 -5.83 -8.99
C GLU A 180 -6.51 -6.45 -9.45
N VAL A 181 -6.58 -7.59 -10.15
CA VAL A 181 -5.38 -8.21 -10.72
C VAL A 181 -5.10 -7.57 -12.06
N VAL A 182 -3.90 -7.04 -12.22
CA VAL A 182 -3.39 -6.43 -13.46
C VAL A 182 -2.30 -7.34 -14.00
N GLU A 183 -2.52 -7.93 -15.18
CA GLU A 183 -1.46 -8.58 -15.93
C GLU A 183 -0.76 -7.55 -16.82
N GLU A 184 0.57 -7.59 -16.88
CA GLU A 184 1.31 -6.81 -17.87
C GLU A 184 1.00 -7.35 -19.26
N ALA A 185 0.78 -6.44 -20.21
CA ALA A 185 0.44 -6.73 -21.59
C ALA A 185 1.29 -7.90 -22.15
N ASN A 186 0.62 -8.81 -22.86
CA ASN A 186 1.28 -9.76 -23.76
C ASN A 186 2.30 -8.98 -24.63
N PRO A 187 3.46 -9.53 -25.01
CA PRO A 187 4.43 -8.90 -25.92
C PRO A 187 3.87 -8.21 -27.19
N SER A 188 2.60 -8.43 -27.54
CA SER A 188 1.84 -7.69 -28.57
C SER A 188 1.34 -6.29 -28.17
N GLY A 189 1.43 -5.88 -26.90
CA GLY A 189 1.09 -4.53 -26.45
C GLY A 189 -0.41 -4.23 -26.30
N GLU A 190 -1.28 -5.24 -26.25
CA GLU A 190 -2.71 -5.05 -26.06
C GLU A 190 -3.17 -5.20 -24.59
N GLU A 191 -4.29 -4.53 -24.31
CA GLU A 191 -4.87 -4.12 -23.02
C GLU A 191 -4.62 -4.99 -21.79
N ASN A 192 -4.45 -4.32 -20.64
CA ASN A 192 -4.39 -4.96 -19.32
C ASN A 192 -5.69 -5.71 -19.05
N ILE A 193 -5.61 -7.04 -18.85
CA ILE A 193 -6.75 -7.81 -18.37
C ILE A 193 -6.92 -7.50 -16.88
N ILE A 194 -8.07 -6.89 -16.56
CA ILE A 194 -8.42 -6.53 -15.19
C ILE A 194 -9.40 -7.57 -14.64
N LEU A 195 -8.93 -8.37 -13.68
CA LEU A 195 -9.77 -9.27 -12.91
C LEU A 195 -10.13 -8.59 -11.59
N THR A 196 -11.41 -8.28 -11.39
CA THR A 196 -11.89 -7.78 -10.11
C THR A 196 -12.55 -8.91 -9.33
N GLY A 197 -12.25 -9.02 -8.04
CA GLY A 197 -12.92 -10.01 -7.20
C GLY A 197 -13.02 -9.62 -5.74
N ILE A 198 -13.90 -10.31 -5.04
CA ILE A 198 -14.11 -10.19 -3.59
C ILE A 198 -13.89 -11.57 -2.97
N GLN A 199 -13.07 -11.64 -1.92
CA GLN A 199 -12.92 -12.86 -1.15
C GLN A 199 -14.07 -12.98 -0.12
N GLY A 200 -14.93 -13.99 -0.31
CA GLY A 200 -16.07 -14.28 0.57
C GLY A 200 -15.72 -15.15 1.78
N ARG A 201 -16.66 -15.27 2.73
CA ARG A 201 -16.49 -16.05 4.00
C ARG A 201 -16.18 -17.53 3.78
N ASP A 202 -16.65 -18.11 2.68
CA ASP A 202 -16.46 -19.54 2.37
C ASP A 202 -15.26 -19.79 1.45
N LEU A 203 -14.31 -18.85 1.35
CA LEU A 203 -13.16 -18.90 0.43
C LEU A 203 -13.53 -19.02 -1.06
N ASN A 204 -14.82 -18.90 -1.40
CA ASN A 204 -15.31 -18.81 -2.76
C ASN A 204 -15.05 -17.40 -3.29
N TYR A 205 -14.33 -17.32 -4.41
CA TYR A 205 -14.02 -16.06 -5.08
C TYR A 205 -15.08 -15.77 -6.14
N LEU A 206 -15.68 -14.60 -6.08
CA LEU A 206 -16.51 -14.07 -7.16
C LEU A 206 -15.63 -13.14 -7.99
N PHE A 207 -15.33 -13.55 -9.23
CA PHE A 207 -14.62 -12.71 -10.19
C PHE A 207 -15.62 -12.09 -11.16
N SER A 208 -15.44 -10.81 -11.45
CA SER A 208 -15.98 -10.18 -12.66
C SER A 208 -14.81 -9.68 -13.49
N ILE A 209 -14.90 -9.91 -14.80
CA ILE A 209 -13.86 -9.53 -15.74
C ILE A 209 -14.35 -8.34 -16.55
N ARG A 210 -13.52 -7.30 -16.67
CA ARG A 210 -13.92 -6.00 -17.25
C ARG A 210 -13.36 -5.70 -18.64
N SER A 211 -12.93 -6.71 -19.40
CA SER A 211 -12.42 -6.57 -20.77
C SER A 211 -13.46 -6.96 -21.83
N ASP A 212 -13.44 -6.29 -22.99
CA ASP A 212 -14.22 -6.70 -24.18
C ASP A 212 -13.63 -7.98 -24.77
N PHE A 213 -14.26 -9.12 -24.46
CA PHE A 213 -13.80 -10.45 -24.87
C PHE A 213 -14.10 -10.83 -26.31
N SER A 214 -14.74 -9.95 -27.09
CA SER A 214 -15.06 -10.25 -28.49
C SER A 214 -13.82 -10.60 -29.33
N LYS A 215 -12.61 -10.28 -28.85
CA LYS A 215 -11.32 -10.55 -29.50
C LYS A 215 -10.48 -11.70 -28.90
N TYR A 216 -10.82 -12.24 -27.72
CA TYR A 216 -9.89 -13.05 -26.90
C TYR A 216 -10.45 -14.40 -26.42
N GLN A 217 -11.34 -15.06 -27.18
CA GLN A 217 -12.07 -16.24 -26.71
C GLN A 217 -11.20 -17.37 -26.11
N ASP A 218 -10.00 -17.63 -26.65
CA ASP A 218 -9.12 -18.69 -26.16
C ASP A 218 -8.17 -18.24 -25.04
N ASP A 219 -7.66 -17.01 -25.11
CA ASP A 219 -6.74 -16.44 -24.12
C ASP A 219 -7.43 -16.15 -22.79
N ALA A 220 -8.71 -15.75 -22.84
CA ALA A 220 -9.55 -15.56 -21.67
C ALA A 220 -9.68 -16.83 -20.82
N ILE A 221 -9.95 -17.96 -21.47
CA ILE A 221 -10.12 -19.27 -20.81
C ILE A 221 -8.78 -19.75 -20.23
N TYR A 222 -7.67 -19.52 -20.93
CA TYR A 222 -6.34 -19.82 -20.41
C TYR A 222 -5.99 -18.98 -19.17
N LEU A 223 -6.31 -17.68 -19.19
CA LEU A 223 -6.05 -16.77 -18.08
C LEU A 223 -6.94 -17.10 -16.86
N ILE A 224 -8.23 -17.37 -17.08
CA ILE A 224 -9.15 -17.85 -16.05
C ILE A 224 -8.63 -19.18 -15.47
N ARG A 225 -8.14 -20.11 -16.28
CA ARG A 225 -7.58 -21.39 -15.78
C ARG A 225 -6.29 -21.22 -14.98
N ARG A 226 -5.46 -20.21 -15.26
CA ARG A 226 -4.25 -19.90 -14.47
C ARG A 226 -4.53 -19.13 -13.18
N VAL A 227 -5.46 -18.17 -13.21
CA VAL A 227 -5.80 -17.34 -12.05
C VAL A 227 -6.81 -18.04 -11.13
N CYS A 228 -7.74 -18.81 -11.70
CA CYS A 228 -8.72 -19.63 -10.98
C CYS A 228 -8.28 -21.10 -10.84
N GLN A 229 -6.98 -21.40 -10.84
CA GLN A 229 -6.50 -22.78 -10.65
C GLN A 229 -6.73 -23.32 -9.20
N VAL A 230 -7.54 -22.64 -8.41
CA VAL A 230 -8.16 -23.13 -7.19
C VAL A 230 -9.67 -22.94 -7.35
N VAL A 231 -10.41 -24.04 -7.17
CA VAL A 231 -11.86 -24.23 -7.39
C VAL A 231 -12.24 -24.70 -8.80
N CYS A 232 -11.75 -25.89 -9.17
CA CYS A 232 -12.65 -26.87 -9.79
C CYS A 232 -13.10 -27.80 -8.67
N VAL A 233 -14.39 -27.78 -8.32
CA VAL A 233 -15.09 -28.93 -7.71
C VAL A 233 -15.83 -29.62 -8.84
#